data_AF-A0A0P7AP52-F1
#
_entry.id   AF-A0A0P7AP52-F1
#
_cell.length_a   1.000
_cell.length_b   1.000
_cell.length_c   1.000
_cell.angle_alpha   90.00
_cell.angle_beta   90.00
_cell.angle_gamma   90.00
#
_symmetry.space_group_name_H-M   'P 1'
#
loop_
_entity.id
_entity.type
_entity.pdbx_description
1 polymer ?
#
loop_
_entity_poly.entity_id
_entity_poly.type
_entity_poly.pdbx_seq_one_letter_code
_entity_poly.pdbx_strand_id
1 'polypeptide(L)'
;MAFIRSYEERDFHATAHIASSLSPPSRATRSPTPQCRETLPPSLSSSPDAWRLAPYLWTHQYTHLSPATCFVLDDGSGAAVGYCIGCPDTAAFVAGYASYVTAVLDPTLDLRPDPLAPPEPWTAADGSVNAACLAQMAYDPRPAPPAPRRSPLRSPLPRHAAHRPAPGVAGPRLGW
;
A
#
# COMPACT_ATOMS: atom_id res chain seq x y z
N MET A 1 -4.05 -24.78 22.50
CA MET A 1 -4.57 -25.21 21.18
C MET A 1 -5.07 -23.95 20.52
N ALA A 2 -4.65 -23.70 19.28
CA ALA A 2 -5.05 -22.47 18.60
C ALA A 2 -6.49 -22.55 18.11
N PHE A 3 -7.22 -21.44 18.15
CA PHE A 3 -8.60 -21.34 17.68
C PHE A 3 -8.93 -19.93 17.18
N ILE A 4 -9.94 -19.81 16.32
CA ILE A 4 -10.41 -18.51 15.82
C ILE A 4 -11.47 -17.97 16.79
N ARG A 5 -11.36 -16.69 17.14
CA ARG A 5 -12.37 -15.96 17.90
C ARG A 5 -12.63 -14.58 17.30
N SER A 6 -13.74 -13.96 17.68
CA SER A 6 -14.01 -12.56 17.36
C SER A 6 -12.90 -11.66 17.90
N TYR A 7 -12.58 -10.63 17.12
CA TYR A 7 -11.72 -9.54 17.56
C TYR A 7 -12.33 -8.83 18.77
N GLU A 8 -11.47 -8.47 19.72
CA GLU A 8 -11.82 -7.63 20.86
C GLU A 8 -10.90 -6.41 20.90
N GLU A 9 -11.32 -5.33 21.56
CA GLU A 9 -10.52 -4.09 21.66
C GLU A 9 -9.12 -4.33 22.26
N ARG A 10 -8.99 -5.30 23.17
CA ARG A 10 -7.68 -5.73 23.73
C ARG A 10 -6.68 -6.22 22.68
N ASP A 11 -7.16 -6.68 21.53
CA ASP A 11 -6.33 -7.18 20.43
C ASP A 11 -5.80 -6.04 19.54
N PHE A 12 -6.27 -4.80 19.73
CA PHE A 12 -5.89 -3.65 18.91
C PHE A 12 -4.36 -3.53 18.77
N HIS A 13 -3.63 -3.61 19.88
CA HIS A 13 -2.16 -3.53 19.86
C HIS A 13 -1.49 -4.72 19.16
N ALA A 14 -2.04 -5.94 19.30
CA ALA A 14 -1.53 -7.15 18.64
C ALA A 14 -1.67 -7.07 17.11
N THR A 15 -2.71 -6.36 16.65
CA THR A 15 -2.91 -6.07 15.23
C THR A 15 -2.02 -4.94 14.69
N ALA A 16 -1.22 -4.27 15.55
CA ALA A 16 -0.60 -2.97 15.28
C ALA A 16 0.93 -2.86 15.48
N HIS A 17 1.34 -2.85 16.75
CA HIS A 17 1.93 -1.69 17.48
C HIS A 17 2.26 -0.37 16.73
N ILE A 18 2.51 0.75 17.42
CA ILE A 18 3.49 1.83 17.17
C ILE A 18 4.09 2.01 18.57
N ALA A 19 5.40 1.91 18.76
CA ALA A 19 6.02 2.26 20.03
C ALA A 19 7.21 3.18 19.76
N SER A 20 6.93 4.47 19.67
CA SER A 20 7.91 5.49 20.04
C SER A 20 7.66 5.81 21.52
N SER A 21 8.52 5.25 22.37
CA SER A 21 8.83 5.55 23.79
C SER A 21 7.71 5.84 24.80
N LEU A 22 7.62 5.01 25.86
CA LEU A 22 7.72 5.39 27.30
C LEU A 22 7.44 4.17 28.22
N SER A 23 8.39 3.22 28.29
CA SER A 23 8.73 2.40 29.48
C SER A 23 9.60 1.20 29.07
N PRO A 24 10.66 0.85 29.81
CA PRO A 24 11.39 -0.39 29.57
C PRO A 24 10.52 -1.59 29.99
N PRO A 25 10.32 -2.61 29.14
CA PRO A 25 9.58 -3.80 29.53
C PRO A 25 10.38 -4.59 30.58
N SER A 26 9.76 -4.76 31.75
CA SER A 26 10.11 -5.81 32.70
C SER A 26 10.16 -7.16 31.99
N ARG A 27 11.19 -7.94 32.31
CA ARG A 27 11.70 -9.11 31.56
C ARG A 27 10.82 -10.37 31.67
N ALA A 28 9.49 -10.27 31.70
CA ALA A 28 8.61 -11.42 32.00
C ALA A 28 7.34 -11.58 31.14
N THR A 29 7.04 -10.70 30.18
CA THR A 29 5.91 -10.88 29.26
C THR A 29 6.38 -10.60 27.84
N ARG A 30 6.56 -11.66 27.05
CA ARG A 30 6.79 -11.54 25.60
C ARG A 30 5.47 -11.02 25.02
N SER A 31 5.31 -9.71 24.95
CA SER A 31 4.18 -9.08 24.28
C SER A 31 4.10 -9.67 22.86
N PRO A 32 2.93 -10.10 22.37
CA PRO A 32 2.82 -10.71 21.06
C PRO A 32 3.34 -9.75 19.99
N THR A 33 4.24 -10.26 19.15
CA THR A 33 4.89 -9.51 18.06
C THR A 33 3.84 -8.97 17.08
N PRO A 34 3.94 -7.71 16.61
CA PRO A 34 2.91 -7.06 15.80
C PRO A 34 2.69 -7.74 14.44
N GLN A 35 1.50 -8.29 14.21
CA GLN A 35 1.28 -9.20 13.06
C GLN A 35 1.33 -8.50 11.69
N CYS A 36 0.73 -7.31 11.55
CA CYS A 36 0.70 -6.58 10.26
C CYS A 36 2.11 -6.22 9.76
N ARG A 37 3.01 -5.88 10.68
CA ARG A 37 4.38 -5.44 10.37
C ARG A 37 5.32 -6.58 10.03
N GLU A 38 5.23 -7.66 10.79
CA GLU A 38 6.06 -8.85 10.57
C GLU A 38 5.70 -9.57 9.25
N THR A 39 4.50 -9.30 8.72
CA THR A 39 4.01 -9.88 7.47
C THR A 39 4.20 -8.95 6.27
N LEU A 40 4.85 -7.79 6.45
CA LEU A 40 5.19 -6.93 5.33
C LEU A 40 6.16 -7.64 4.37
N PRO A 41 5.97 -7.48 3.04
CA PRO A 41 6.92 -8.00 2.07
C PRO A 41 8.29 -7.32 2.25
N PRO A 42 9.40 -7.97 1.86
CA PRO A 42 10.76 -7.41 2.00
C PRO A 42 10.95 -6.00 1.40
N SER A 43 10.20 -5.68 0.35
CA SER A 43 10.20 -4.35 -0.28
C SER A 43 9.62 -3.24 0.59
N LEU A 44 8.82 -3.59 1.61
CA LEU A 44 8.22 -2.65 2.56
C LEU A 44 8.82 -2.77 3.95
N SER A 45 9.16 -3.97 4.42
CA SER A 45 9.67 -4.18 5.78
C SER A 45 11.03 -3.51 6.05
N SER A 46 11.79 -3.21 4.99
CA SER A 46 13.05 -2.45 5.05
C SER A 46 12.85 -0.93 5.17
N SER A 47 11.65 -0.41 4.89
CA SER A 47 11.32 1.01 5.03
C SER A 47 10.76 1.30 6.43
N PRO A 48 11.40 2.18 7.22
CA PRO A 48 10.90 2.58 8.53
C PRO A 48 9.50 3.19 8.47
N ASP A 49 9.21 3.97 7.43
CA ASP A 49 7.90 4.61 7.26
C ASP A 49 6.82 3.62 6.86
N ALA A 50 7.11 2.68 5.96
CA ALA A 50 6.18 1.60 5.63
C ALA A 50 5.88 0.73 6.84
N TRP A 51 6.91 0.36 7.61
CA TRP A 51 6.74 -0.38 8.85
C TRP A 51 5.89 0.39 9.86
N ARG A 52 6.15 1.68 10.06
CA ARG A 52 5.41 2.52 11.00
C ARG A 52 3.94 2.66 10.62
N LEU A 53 3.67 2.96 9.35
CA LEU A 53 2.33 3.28 8.84
C LEU A 53 1.48 2.04 8.54
N ALA A 54 2.08 0.86 8.40
CA ALA A 54 1.39 -0.38 7.99
C ALA A 54 0.04 -0.65 8.68
N PRO A 55 -0.07 -0.59 10.02
CA PRO A 55 -1.34 -0.86 10.68
C PRO A 55 -2.44 0.13 10.29
N TYR A 56 -2.09 1.38 10.00
CA TYR A 56 -3.05 2.43 9.65
C TYR A 56 -3.52 2.35 8.20
N LEU A 57 -2.72 1.72 7.33
CA LEU A 57 -3.07 1.48 5.94
C LEU A 57 -3.84 0.18 5.73
N TRP A 58 -3.62 -0.84 6.56
CA TRP A 58 -4.10 -2.20 6.24
C TRP A 58 -4.87 -2.90 7.35
N THR A 59 -5.02 -2.31 8.54
CA THR A 59 -5.59 -3.05 9.68
C THR A 59 -6.53 -2.23 10.56
N HIS A 60 -6.06 -1.12 11.13
CA HIS A 60 -6.78 -0.33 12.13
C HIS A 60 -8.11 0.21 11.64
N GLN A 61 -8.20 0.58 10.36
CA GLN A 61 -9.45 1.08 9.81
C GLN A 61 -10.55 0.00 9.87
N TYR A 62 -10.21 -1.28 9.75
CA TYR A 62 -11.16 -2.38 9.84
C TYR A 62 -11.58 -2.67 11.27
N THR A 63 -10.61 -2.74 12.18
CA THR A 63 -10.90 -2.98 13.61
C THR A 63 -11.67 -1.83 14.24
N HIS A 64 -11.55 -0.61 13.69
CA HIS A 64 -12.33 0.55 14.13
C HIS A 64 -13.72 0.63 13.47
N LEU A 65 -13.81 0.55 12.13
CA LEU A 65 -15.05 0.80 11.39
C LEU A 65 -15.92 -0.44 11.21
N SER A 66 -15.35 -1.64 11.28
CA SER A 66 -16.04 -2.91 11.06
C SER A 66 -15.54 -4.02 12.00
N PRO A 67 -15.51 -3.79 13.34
CA PRO A 67 -14.97 -4.77 14.30
C PRO A 67 -15.72 -6.11 14.28
N ALA A 68 -17.02 -6.09 13.99
CA ALA A 68 -17.85 -7.30 13.94
C ALA A 68 -17.45 -8.29 12.83
N THR A 69 -16.68 -7.84 11.83
CA THR A 69 -16.13 -8.68 10.76
C THR A 69 -14.64 -8.91 10.89
N CYS A 70 -14.08 -8.64 12.08
CA CYS A 70 -12.70 -8.90 12.41
C CYS A 70 -12.61 -10.12 13.35
N PHE A 71 -11.69 -11.03 13.02
CA PHE A 71 -11.42 -12.24 13.78
C PHE A 71 -9.92 -12.37 14.01
N VAL A 72 -9.54 -12.99 15.12
CA VAL A 72 -8.15 -13.29 15.45
C VAL A 72 -7.96 -14.80 15.63
N LEU A 73 -6.78 -15.28 15.26
CA LEU A 73 -6.28 -16.60 15.63
C LEU A 73 -5.63 -16.47 17.02
N ASP A 74 -6.25 -17.06 18.03
CA ASP A 74 -5.73 -17.16 19.39
C ASP A 74 -4.85 -18.41 19.52
N ASP A 75 -3.71 -18.34 20.21
CA ASP A 75 -2.82 -19.49 20.42
C ASP A 75 -3.30 -20.48 21.49
N GLY A 76 -4.36 -20.13 22.22
CA GLY A 76 -4.93 -20.87 23.33
C GLY A 76 -4.52 -20.35 24.70
N SER A 77 -3.68 -19.31 24.77
CA SER A 77 -3.32 -18.58 25.99
C SER A 77 -4.03 -17.22 26.12
N GLY A 78 -4.86 -16.86 25.12
CA GLY A 78 -5.51 -15.55 25.02
C GLY A 78 -4.76 -14.58 24.09
N ALA A 79 -3.61 -14.98 23.54
CA ALA A 79 -2.80 -14.12 22.68
C ALA A 79 -3.20 -14.27 21.21
N ALA A 80 -3.54 -13.14 20.57
CA ALA A 80 -3.72 -13.10 19.13
C ALA A 80 -2.37 -13.29 18.42
N VAL A 81 -2.32 -14.25 17.48
CA VAL A 81 -1.15 -14.59 16.65
C VAL A 81 -1.40 -14.50 15.14
N GLY A 82 -2.64 -14.25 14.73
CA GLY A 82 -3.04 -13.96 13.35
C GLY A 82 -4.38 -13.23 13.32
N TYR A 83 -4.75 -12.65 12.17
CA TYR A 83 -6.06 -12.03 11.99
C TYR A 83 -6.66 -12.32 10.62
N CYS A 84 -7.99 -12.29 10.55
CA CYS A 84 -8.77 -12.22 9.33
C CYS A 84 -9.77 -11.07 9.51
N ILE A 85 -9.65 -10.04 8.67
CA ILE A 85 -10.39 -8.79 8.80
C ILE A 85 -10.99 -8.42 7.45
N GLY A 86 -12.06 -7.63 7.51
CA GLY A 86 -12.71 -7.12 6.31
C GLY A 86 -13.84 -6.19 6.67
N CYS A 87 -14.61 -5.81 5.65
CA CYS A 87 -15.84 -5.05 5.80
C CYS A 87 -16.87 -5.59 4.80
N PRO A 88 -18.14 -5.80 5.20
CA PRO A 88 -19.16 -6.34 4.31
C PRO A 88 -19.73 -5.30 3.34
N ASP A 89 -19.57 -4.01 3.65
CA ASP A 89 -20.07 -2.89 2.85
C ASP A 89 -19.00 -1.80 2.70
N THR A 90 -18.37 -1.77 1.53
CA THR A 90 -17.34 -0.78 1.19
C THR A 90 -17.89 0.66 1.18
N ALA A 91 -19.15 0.88 0.82
CA ALA A 91 -19.72 2.22 0.78
C ALA A 91 -19.92 2.77 2.20
N ALA A 92 -20.45 1.95 3.11
CA ALA A 92 -20.55 2.29 4.53
C ALA A 92 -19.16 2.51 5.15
N PHE A 93 -18.18 1.67 4.79
CA PHE A 93 -16.79 1.81 5.22
C PHE A 93 -16.18 3.17 4.84
N VAL A 94 -16.34 3.57 3.58
CA VAL A 94 -15.86 4.86 3.06
C VAL A 94 -16.59 6.01 3.74
N ALA A 95 -17.92 5.91 3.92
CA ALA A 95 -18.71 6.93 4.59
C ALA A 95 -18.31 7.14 6.07
N GLY A 96 -17.90 6.07 6.75
CA GLY A 96 -17.41 6.11 8.13
C GLY A 96 -15.97 6.59 8.27
N TYR A 97 -15.18 6.67 7.20
CA TYR A 97 -13.73 6.87 7.31
C TYR A 97 -13.32 8.18 7.98
N ALA A 98 -14.14 9.24 7.86
CA ALA A 98 -13.88 10.50 8.54
C ALA A 98 -13.83 10.36 10.08
N SER A 99 -14.63 9.44 10.66
CA SER A 99 -14.56 9.17 12.10
C SER A 99 -13.28 8.44 12.48
N TYR A 100 -12.82 7.51 11.63
CA TYR A 100 -11.53 6.83 11.82
C TYR A 100 -10.36 7.82 11.77
N VAL A 101 -10.34 8.74 10.79
CA VAL A 101 -9.31 9.78 10.71
C VAL A 101 -9.24 10.59 12.00
N THR A 102 -10.39 11.06 12.48
CA THR A 102 -10.48 11.91 13.67
C THR A 102 -10.11 11.16 14.95
N ALA A 103 -10.58 9.91 15.10
CA ALA A 103 -10.41 9.14 16.33
C ALA A 103 -9.06 8.42 16.42
N VAL A 104 -8.46 8.07 15.28
CA VAL A 104 -7.25 7.23 15.23
C VAL A 104 -6.08 7.98 14.61
N LEU A 105 -6.20 8.53 13.41
CA LEU A 105 -5.04 9.09 12.69
C LEU A 105 -4.57 10.42 13.28
N ASP A 106 -5.46 11.39 13.40
CA ASP A 106 -5.15 12.73 13.90
C ASP A 106 -4.45 12.73 15.28
N PRO A 107 -4.84 11.90 16.27
CA PRO A 107 -4.14 11.84 17.54
C PRO A 107 -2.85 11.01 17.53
N THR A 108 -2.61 10.17 16.52
CA THR A 108 -1.46 9.22 16.51
C THR A 108 -0.38 9.54 15.49
N LEU A 109 -0.73 10.19 14.38
CA LEU A 109 0.17 10.50 13.28
C LEU A 109 0.41 12.01 13.22
N ASP A 110 1.65 12.41 13.49
CA ASP A 110 2.14 13.76 13.20
C ASP A 110 2.53 13.90 11.71
N LEU A 111 1.62 13.48 10.81
CA LEU A 111 1.87 13.39 9.37
C LEU A 111 0.61 13.69 8.53
N ARG A 112 -0.29 14.54 9.01
CA ARG A 112 -1.50 14.86 8.25
C ARG A 112 -1.13 15.46 6.88
N PRO A 113 -1.47 14.80 5.75
CA PRO A 113 -1.18 15.34 4.43
C PRO A 113 -1.98 16.62 4.17
N ASP A 114 -1.42 17.51 3.35
CA ASP A 114 -2.20 18.61 2.79
C ASP A 114 -3.27 18.03 1.84
N PRO A 115 -4.58 18.25 2.11
CA PRO A 115 -5.65 17.73 1.27
C PRO A 115 -5.67 18.29 -0.15
N LEU A 116 -4.96 19.40 -0.39
CA LEU A 116 -4.83 20.01 -1.73
C LEU A 116 -3.54 19.59 -2.45
N ALA A 117 -2.63 18.87 -1.79
CA ALA A 117 -1.42 18.38 -2.42
C ALA A 117 -1.74 17.34 -3.51
N PRO A 118 -0.98 17.31 -4.62
CA PRO A 118 -1.13 16.26 -5.61
C PRO A 118 -0.76 14.89 -5.02
N PRO A 119 -1.30 13.79 -5.58
CA PRO A 119 -0.90 12.45 -5.19
C PRO A 119 0.60 12.22 -5.41
N GLU A 120 1.27 11.76 -4.37
CA GLU A 120 2.69 11.41 -4.38
C GLU A 120 2.91 10.03 -5.02
N PRO A 121 4.01 9.83 -5.78
CA PRO A 121 4.32 8.53 -6.34
C PRO A 121 4.67 7.53 -5.24
N TRP A 122 4.31 6.25 -5.44
CA TRP A 122 4.62 5.15 -4.51
C TRP A 122 6.11 5.03 -4.15
N THR A 123 6.97 5.32 -5.13
CA THR A 123 8.42 5.23 -5.01
C THR A 123 9.01 6.63 -5.09
N ALA A 124 9.87 6.98 -4.14
CA ALA A 124 10.62 8.23 -4.12
C ALA A 124 11.71 8.24 -5.21
N ALA A 125 12.32 9.40 -5.44
CA ALA A 125 13.33 9.57 -6.48
C ALA A 125 14.57 8.67 -6.30
N ASP A 126 14.87 8.27 -5.06
CA ASP A 126 15.98 7.38 -4.70
C ASP A 126 15.63 5.88 -4.79
N GLY A 127 14.41 5.54 -5.22
CA GLY A 127 13.93 4.16 -5.30
C GLY A 127 13.35 3.61 -3.99
N SER A 128 13.37 4.38 -2.91
CA SER A 128 12.74 4.00 -1.63
C SER A 128 11.21 4.17 -1.66
N VAL A 129 10.53 3.62 -0.65
CA VAL A 129 9.09 3.82 -0.48
C VAL A 129 8.82 5.26 -0.06
N ASN A 130 7.89 5.93 -0.73
CA ASN A 130 7.56 7.33 -0.44
C ASN A 130 6.61 7.44 0.77
N ALA A 131 7.12 7.96 1.89
CA ALA A 131 6.35 8.15 3.12
C ALA A 131 5.14 9.09 2.95
N ALA A 132 5.25 10.12 2.10
CA ALA A 132 4.15 11.05 1.85
C ALA A 132 3.01 10.36 1.07
N CYS A 133 3.34 9.47 0.13
CA CYS A 133 2.36 8.63 -0.55
C CYS A 133 1.62 7.71 0.43
N LEU A 134 2.36 7.06 1.35
CA LEU A 134 1.76 6.21 2.38
C LEU A 134 0.85 7.00 3.34
N ALA A 135 1.26 8.20 3.73
CA ALA A 135 0.44 9.09 4.55
C ALA A 135 -0.84 9.49 3.81
N GLN A 136 -0.76 9.90 2.54
CA GLN A 136 -1.96 10.19 1.72
C GLN A 136 -2.91 8.99 1.66
N MET A 137 -2.39 7.78 1.46
CA MET A 137 -3.19 6.55 1.45
C MET A 137 -3.83 6.23 2.81
N ALA A 138 -3.18 6.55 3.93
CA ALA A 138 -3.76 6.35 5.24
C ALA A 138 -4.93 7.30 5.53
N TYR A 139 -4.97 8.49 4.90
CA TYR A 139 -6.02 9.49 5.11
C TYR A 139 -7.15 9.43 4.07
N ASP A 140 -6.97 8.70 2.98
CA ASP A 140 -7.96 8.55 1.91
C ASP A 140 -8.40 7.08 1.76
N PRO A 141 -9.68 6.74 2.04
CA PRO A 141 -10.18 5.38 1.91
C PRO A 141 -10.39 4.95 0.46
N ARG A 142 -10.28 5.89 -0.49
CA ARG A 142 -10.53 5.59 -1.90
C ARG A 142 -9.31 4.87 -2.46
N PRO A 143 -9.51 3.83 -3.27
CA PRO A 143 -8.40 3.18 -3.94
C PRO A 143 -7.66 4.21 -4.80
N ALA A 144 -6.33 4.17 -4.72
CA ALA A 144 -5.49 4.95 -5.63
C ALA A 144 -5.95 4.68 -7.08
N PRO A 145 -6.05 5.71 -7.93
CA PRO A 145 -6.39 5.50 -9.33
C PRO A 145 -5.41 4.49 -9.94
N PRO A 146 -5.86 3.59 -10.83
CA PRO A 146 -5.00 2.57 -11.39
C PRO A 146 -3.76 3.21 -12.01
N ALA A 147 -2.58 2.69 -11.68
CA ALA A 147 -1.33 3.16 -12.25
C ALA A 147 -1.49 3.25 -13.78
N PRO A 148 -1.05 4.35 -14.42
CA PRO A 148 -1.15 4.48 -15.86
C PRO A 148 -0.47 3.27 -16.47
N ARG A 149 -1.22 2.49 -17.29
CA ARG A 149 -0.66 1.37 -18.02
C ARG A 149 0.58 1.90 -18.73
N ARG A 150 1.76 1.35 -18.42
CA ARG A 150 2.96 1.61 -19.22
C ARG A 150 2.59 1.26 -20.65
N SER A 151 2.42 2.27 -21.50
CA SER A 151 2.29 2.05 -22.94
C SER A 151 3.47 1.17 -23.33
N PRO A 152 3.26 0.02 -23.98
CA PRO A 152 4.38 -0.71 -24.55
C PRO A 152 5.11 0.30 -25.44
N LEU A 153 6.40 0.50 -25.16
CA LEU A 153 7.30 1.26 -26.04
C LEU A 153 6.94 0.87 -27.46
N ARG A 154 6.39 1.81 -28.23
CA ARG A 154 6.26 1.64 -29.69
C ARG A 154 7.69 1.51 -30.18
N SER A 155 8.17 0.28 -30.32
CA SER A 155 9.38 0.00 -31.08
C SER A 155 9.19 0.69 -32.42
N PRO A 156 10.10 1.57 -32.85
CA PRO A 156 9.97 2.20 -34.14
C PRO A 156 10.02 1.10 -35.20
N LEU A 157 8.91 0.94 -35.94
CA LEU A 157 8.84 0.07 -37.12
C LEU A 157 10.03 0.40 -38.04
N PRO A 158 10.75 -0.60 -38.58
CA PRO A 158 11.82 -0.33 -39.53
C PRO A 158 11.23 0.37 -40.75
N ARG A 159 11.76 1.55 -41.08
CA ARG A 159 11.42 2.26 -42.31
C ARG A 159 11.80 1.37 -43.48
N HIS A 160 10.81 0.83 -44.19
CA HIS A 160 11.04 0.20 -45.49
C HIS A 160 11.73 1.22 -46.39
N ALA A 161 12.96 0.92 -46.78
CA ALA A 161 13.70 1.68 -47.77
C ALA A 161 12.91 1.69 -49.07
N ALA A 162 12.51 2.89 -49.51
CA ALA A 162 11.90 3.09 -50.82
C ALA A 162 12.86 2.60 -51.90
N HIS A 163 12.39 1.66 -52.71
CA HIS A 163 13.08 1.14 -53.88
C HIS A 163 13.28 2.29 -54.88
N ARG A 164 14.52 2.74 -55.06
CA ARG A 164 14.90 3.68 -56.14
C ARG A 164 14.94 2.89 -57.45
N PRO A 165 14.36 3.35 -58.56
CA PRO A 165 14.55 2.72 -59.86
C PRO A 165 15.91 3.14 -60.44
N ALA A 166 16.58 2.21 -61.12
CA ALA A 166 17.86 2.43 -61.80
C ALA A 166 17.71 3.34 -63.03
N PRO A 167 18.73 4.12 -63.42
CA PRO A 167 18.68 4.95 -64.61
C PRO A 167 18.79 4.08 -65.88
N GLY A 168 17.92 4.39 -66.84
CA GLY A 168 17.78 3.69 -68.11
C GLY A 168 19.00 3.79 -69.04
N VAL A 169 19.26 2.70 -69.73
CA VAL A 169 20.25 2.54 -70.80
C VAL A 169 19.77 3.31 -72.03
N ALA A 170 20.63 4.20 -72.54
CA ALA A 170 20.42 4.92 -73.79
C ALA A 170 20.63 3.98 -74.99
N GLY A 171 19.61 3.83 -75.84
CA GLY A 171 19.74 3.22 -77.17
C GLY A 171 20.25 4.23 -78.20
N PRO A 172 21.04 3.81 -79.22
CA PRO A 172 21.60 4.73 -80.20
C PRO A 172 20.57 5.14 -81.26
N ARG A 173 20.58 6.45 -81.58
CA ARG A 173 19.83 7.06 -82.68
C ARG A 173 20.58 6.83 -84.00
N LEU A 174 19.88 6.33 -85.01
CA LEU A 174 20.29 6.31 -86.41
C LEU A 174 20.36 7.73 -86.98
N GLY A 175 21.42 8.00 -87.74
CA GLY A 175 21.58 9.21 -88.55
C GLY A 175 22.43 8.90 -89.79
N TRP A 176 21.77 9.01 -90.95
CA TRP A 176 22.22 8.90 -92.35
C TRP A 176 22.52 7.49 -92.89
#